data_AF-A0A1Q7VET4-F1
#
_entry.id   AF-A0A1Q7VET4-F1
#
_cell.length_a   1.000
_cell.length_b   1.000
_cell.length_c   1.000
_cell.angle_alpha   90.00
_cell.angle_beta   90.00
_cell.angle_gamma   90.00
#
_symmetry.space_group_name_H-M   'P 1'
#
loop_
_entity.id
_entity.type
_entity.pdbx_description
1 polymer ?
#
loop_
_entity_poly.entity_id
_entity_poly.type
_entity_poly.pdbx_seq_one_letter_code
_entity_poly.pdbx_strand_id
1 'polypeptide(L)'
;MLDLYAGSGALGLEALSRGASSADFVEKDPRSLRALQENIDSLGAKELTTVHRKSALTFVTDLEQDTYDIVFADPPYATGDAVRLAERWKEVPFSRVLSIEHSIKDAMPDGGHTRKYGSTAITFFRSEE
;
A
#
# COMPACT_ATOMS: atom_id res chain seq x y z
N MET A 1 -5.27 -7.82 -3.51
CA MET A 1 -4.28 -7.06 -2.71
C MET A 1 -4.43 -5.57 -3.00
N LEU A 2 -3.86 -4.69 -2.17
CA LEU A 2 -3.92 -3.24 -2.33
C LEU A 2 -2.51 -2.61 -2.35
N ASP A 3 -2.22 -1.79 -3.35
CA ASP A 3 -0.98 -1.03 -3.50
C ASP A 3 -1.28 0.46 -3.30
N LEU A 4 -0.99 0.97 -2.11
CA LEU A 4 -1.14 2.39 -1.76
C LEU A 4 0.11 3.15 -2.16
N TYR A 5 -0.07 4.37 -2.69
CA TYR A 5 1.03 5.16 -3.27
C TYR A 5 1.68 4.38 -4.42
N ALA A 6 0.84 3.80 -5.27
CA ALA A 6 1.25 2.80 -6.24
C ALA A 6 2.39 3.23 -7.16
N GLY A 7 2.57 4.53 -7.43
CA GLY A 7 3.63 5.00 -8.30
C GLY A 7 3.50 4.40 -9.70
N SER A 8 4.48 3.59 -10.11
CA SER A 8 4.46 2.84 -11.38
C SER A 8 3.72 1.50 -11.31
N GLY A 9 3.25 1.08 -10.14
CA GLY A 9 2.59 -0.20 -9.88
C GLY A 9 3.54 -1.37 -9.67
N ALA A 10 4.84 -1.12 -9.44
CA ALA A 10 5.85 -2.17 -9.40
C ALA A 10 5.53 -3.28 -8.39
N LEU A 11 5.06 -2.94 -7.18
CA LEU A 11 4.74 -3.93 -6.16
C LEU A 11 3.46 -4.70 -6.48
N GLY A 12 2.37 -4.01 -6.83
CA GLY A 12 1.12 -4.69 -7.15
C GLY A 12 1.20 -5.57 -8.40
N LEU A 13 1.93 -5.15 -9.43
CA LEU A 13 2.14 -5.95 -10.65
C LEU A 13 3.04 -7.18 -10.37
N GLU A 14 4.08 -7.02 -9.55
CA GLU A 14 4.91 -8.16 -9.12
C GLU A 14 4.11 -9.15 -8.27
N ALA A 15 3.19 -8.66 -7.43
CA ALA A 15 2.30 -9.53 -6.66
C ALA A 15 1.36 -10.34 -7.57
N LEU A 16 0.81 -9.74 -8.63
CA LEU A 16 0.03 -10.46 -9.64
C LEU A 16 0.87 -11.55 -10.31
N SER A 17 2.10 -11.23 -10.71
CA SER A 17 3.06 -12.20 -11.28
C SER A 17 3.34 -13.38 -10.33
N ARG A 18 3.29 -13.14 -9.01
CA ARG A 18 3.49 -14.15 -7.96
C ARG A 18 2.21 -14.86 -7.52
N GLY A 19 1.08 -14.63 -8.19
CA GLY A 19 -0.17 -15.37 -7.99
C GLY A 19 -1.23 -14.65 -7.16
N ALA A 20 -1.12 -13.34 -6.92
CA ALA A 20 -2.26 -12.57 -6.41
C ALA A 20 -3.42 -12.62 -7.42
N SER A 21 -4.64 -12.86 -6.93
CA SER A 21 -5.83 -12.97 -7.79
C SER A 21 -6.27 -11.65 -8.40
N SER A 22 -6.03 -10.54 -7.70
CA SER A 22 -6.31 -9.17 -8.16
C SER A 22 -5.47 -8.14 -7.41
N ALA A 23 -5.28 -6.97 -8.01
CA ALA A 23 -4.58 -5.85 -7.41
C ALA A 23 -5.34 -4.52 -7.62
N ASP A 24 -5.59 -3.84 -6.51
CA ASP A 24 -6.11 -2.49 -6.49
C ASP A 24 -4.95 -1.52 -6.30
N PHE A 25 -4.85 -0.48 -7.13
CA PHE A 25 -3.81 0.53 -7.06
C PHE A 25 -4.40 1.87 -6.69
N VAL A 26 -3.82 2.57 -5.71
CA VAL A 26 -4.24 3.90 -5.30
C VAL A 26 -3.11 4.89 -5.53
N GLU A 27 -3.33 5.82 -6.46
CA GLU A 27 -2.37 6.87 -6.81
C GLU A 27 -3.10 8.17 -7.16
N LYS A 28 -2.55 9.31 -6.75
CA LYS A 28 -3.10 10.64 -7.02
C LYS A 28 -2.28 11.44 -8.03
N ASP A 29 -0.97 11.18 -8.15
CA ASP A 29 -0.09 11.92 -9.06
C ASP A 29 -0.38 11.52 -10.52
N PRO A 30 -0.71 12.48 -11.40
CA PRO A 30 -1.04 12.19 -12.79
C PRO A 30 0.09 11.56 -13.61
N ARG A 31 1.36 11.83 -13.27
CA ARG A 31 2.51 11.25 -13.99
C ARG A 31 2.70 9.80 -13.58
N SER A 32 2.60 9.50 -12.28
CA SER A 32 2.59 8.13 -11.76
C SER A 32 1.44 7.31 -12.34
N LEU A 33 0.22 7.85 -12.34
CA LEU A 33 -0.96 7.18 -12.93
C LEU A 33 -0.76 6.81 -14.40
N ARG A 34 -0.14 7.69 -15.18
CA ARG A 34 0.17 7.40 -16.58
C ARG A 34 1.14 6.22 -16.69
N ALA A 35 2.24 6.24 -15.95
CA ALA A 35 3.21 5.15 -15.95
C ALA A 35 2.60 3.82 -15.47
N LEU A 36 1.78 3.87 -14.42
CA LEU A 36 1.02 2.73 -13.92
C LEU A 36 0.14 2.13 -15.00
N GLN A 37 -0.65 2.95 -15.70
CA GLN A 37 -1.53 2.46 -16.76
C GLN A 37 -0.72 1.88 -17.94
N GLU A 38 0.37 2.54 -18.34
CA GLU A 38 1.26 2.01 -19.39
C GLU A 38 1.86 0.64 -19.00
N ASN A 39 2.22 0.45 -17.73
CA ASN A 39 2.72 -0.83 -17.23
C ASN A 39 1.65 -1.93 -17.16
N ILE A 40 0.45 -1.60 -16.66
CA ILE A 40 -0.71 -2.52 -16.65
C ILE A 40 -1.01 -3.01 -18.07
N ASP A 41 -1.03 -2.08 -19.03
CA ASP A 41 -1.29 -2.38 -20.44
C ASP A 41 -0.20 -3.26 -21.04
N SER A 42 1.07 -2.91 -20.82
CA SER A 42 2.22 -3.64 -21.37
C SER A 42 2.33 -5.07 -20.85
N LEU A 43 1.87 -5.31 -19.63
CA LEU A 43 1.89 -6.63 -18.99
C LEU A 43 0.59 -7.41 -19.18
N GLY A 44 -0.42 -6.85 -19.87
CA GLY A 44 -1.70 -7.52 -20.09
C GLY A 44 -2.51 -7.75 -18.80
N ALA A 45 -2.27 -6.94 -17.77
CA ALA A 45 -2.82 -7.16 -16.43
C ALA A 45 -4.23 -6.55 -16.22
N LYS A 46 -4.79 -5.87 -17.23
CA LYS A 46 -6.02 -5.06 -17.12
C LYS A 46 -7.16 -5.75 -16.37
N GLU A 47 -7.46 -7.01 -16.69
CA GLU A 47 -8.59 -7.75 -16.13
C GLU A 47 -8.43 -8.09 -14.64
N LEU A 48 -7.20 -8.04 -14.11
CA LEU A 48 -6.87 -8.34 -12.72
C LEU A 48 -6.62 -7.08 -11.89
N THR A 49 -6.80 -5.89 -12.48
CA THR A 49 -6.39 -4.62 -11.88
C THR A 49 -7.51 -3.60 -11.82
N THR A 50 -7.59 -2.87 -10.70
CA THR A 50 -8.43 -1.68 -10.57
C THR A 50 -7.57 -0.49 -10.15
N VAL A 51 -7.72 0.66 -10.82
CA VAL A 51 -6.94 1.88 -10.51
C VAL A 51 -7.85 2.94 -9.91
N HIS A 52 -7.50 3.40 -8.71
CA HIS A 52 -8.21 4.41 -7.94
C HIS A 52 -7.44 5.72 -7.93
N ARG A 53 -7.95 6.74 -8.64
CA ARG A 53 -7.38 8.09 -8.64
C ARG A 53 -7.80 8.87 -7.39
N LYS A 54 -7.23 8.54 -6.24
CA LYS A 54 -7.54 9.14 -4.92
C LYS A 54 -6.27 9.19 -4.06
N SER A 55 -6.25 10.04 -3.04
CA SER A 55 -5.24 9.94 -1.98
C SER A 55 -5.44 8.66 -1.17
N ALA A 56 -4.36 7.94 -0.88
CA ALA A 56 -4.37 6.74 -0.07
C ALA A 56 -5.08 6.94 1.28
N LEU A 57 -4.75 8.00 2.03
CA LEU A 57 -5.40 8.31 3.31
C LEU A 57 -6.93 8.45 3.20
N THR A 58 -7.44 9.00 2.10
CA THR A 58 -8.89 9.14 1.88
C THR A 58 -9.50 7.87 1.30
N PHE A 59 -8.73 7.02 0.65
CA PHE A 59 -9.20 5.72 0.19
C PHE A 59 -9.46 4.78 1.36
N VAL A 60 -8.52 4.74 2.32
CA VAL A 60 -8.59 3.83 3.47
C VAL A 60 -9.63 4.21 4.53
N THR A 61 -10.23 5.42 4.48
CA THR A 61 -11.30 5.80 5.42
C THR A 61 -12.53 4.91 5.26
N ASP A 62 -12.81 4.52 4.02
CA ASP A 62 -14.05 3.83 3.65
C ASP A 62 -13.88 2.30 3.67
N LEU A 63 -12.67 1.81 4.03
CA LEU A 63 -12.38 0.38 4.10
C LEU A 63 -12.87 -0.22 5.41
N GLU A 64 -13.47 -1.40 5.28
CA GLU A 64 -13.89 -2.25 6.39
C GLU A 64 -12.77 -3.24 6.77
N GLN A 65 -12.94 -3.91 7.90
CA GLN A 65 -11.99 -4.91 8.39
C GLN A 65 -11.80 -6.04 7.36
N ASP A 66 -10.57 -6.52 7.21
CA ASP A 66 -10.19 -7.66 6.37
C ASP A 66 -10.64 -7.56 4.90
N THR A 67 -10.77 -6.33 4.38
CA THR A 67 -11.10 -6.07 2.96
C THR A 67 -10.03 -6.65 2.01
N TYR A 68 -8.76 -6.66 2.43
CA TYR A 68 -7.64 -7.16 1.64
C TYR A 68 -6.77 -8.17 2.40
N ASP A 69 -6.19 -9.17 1.72
CA ASP A 69 -5.20 -10.03 2.40
C ASP A 69 -3.88 -9.30 2.66
N ILE A 70 -3.41 -8.50 1.70
CA ILE A 70 -2.12 -7.82 1.76
C ILE A 70 -2.29 -6.38 1.25
N VAL A 71 -1.75 -5.44 2.01
CA VAL A 71 -1.61 -4.03 1.63
C VAL A 71 -0.13 -3.64 1.69
N PHE A 72 0.34 -3.00 0.62
CA PHE A 72 1.63 -2.30 0.59
C PHE A 72 1.40 -0.79 0.61
N ALA A 73 2.27 -0.06 1.29
CA ALA A 73 2.29 1.40 1.26
C ALA A 73 3.73 1.92 1.31
N ASP A 74 4.10 2.75 0.34
CA ASP A 74 5.36 3.52 0.34
C ASP A 74 5.04 5.03 0.26
N PRO A 75 4.52 5.61 1.35
CA PRO A 75 4.20 7.02 1.39
C PRO A 75 5.45 7.91 1.31
N PRO A 76 5.34 9.12 0.73
CA PRO A 76 6.44 10.08 0.73
C PRO A 76 6.86 10.45 2.16
N TYR A 77 8.19 10.46 2.41
CA TYR A 77 8.74 10.78 3.72
C TYR A 77 8.43 12.22 4.17
N ALA A 78 8.48 12.46 5.48
CA ALA A 78 8.21 13.75 6.12
C ALA A 78 6.79 14.31 5.89
N THR A 79 5.83 13.49 5.48
CA THR A 79 4.41 13.85 5.37
C THR A 79 3.57 13.38 6.58
N GLY A 80 4.10 12.45 7.37
CA GLY A 80 3.34 11.77 8.43
C GLY A 80 2.26 10.81 7.90
N ASP A 81 2.23 10.53 6.60
CA ASP A 81 1.26 9.60 5.99
C ASP A 81 1.46 8.18 6.51
N ALA A 82 2.71 7.71 6.64
CA ALA A 82 3.03 6.37 7.16
C ALA A 82 2.41 6.10 8.54
N VAL A 83 2.59 7.04 9.46
CA VAL A 83 2.03 6.94 10.82
C VAL A 83 0.50 6.96 10.77
N ARG A 84 -0.09 7.87 9.99
CA ARG A 84 -1.56 7.96 9.85
C ARG A 84 -2.19 6.71 9.26
N LEU A 85 -1.54 6.07 8.29
CA LEU A 85 -1.99 4.79 7.72
C LEU A 85 -1.93 3.67 8.76
N ALA A 86 -0.85 3.60 9.53
CA ALA A 86 -0.70 2.59 10.57
C ALA A 86 -1.75 2.76 11.67
N GLU A 87 -2.01 3.99 12.13
CA GLU A 87 -3.07 4.27 13.10
C GLU A 87 -4.44 3.90 12.55
N ARG A 88 -4.75 4.28 11.30
CA ARG A 88 -6.01 3.90 10.65
C ARG A 88 -6.19 2.39 10.58
N TRP A 89 -5.13 1.64 10.25
CA TRP A 89 -5.16 0.18 10.22
C TRP A 89 -5.34 -0.42 11.61
N LYS A 90 -4.76 0.18 12.65
CA LYS A 90 -4.98 -0.29 14.03
C LYS A 90 -6.42 -0.07 14.49
N GLU A 91 -7.06 1.01 14.07
CA GLU A 91 -8.48 1.27 14.35
C GLU A 91 -9.40 0.29 13.63
N VAL A 92 -9.13 0.04 12.34
CA VAL A 92 -9.84 -0.95 11.53
C VAL A 92 -8.81 -1.69 10.69
N PRO A 93 -8.46 -2.94 11.05
CA PRO A 93 -7.51 -3.76 10.30
C PRO A 93 -8.06 -4.11 8.92
N PHE A 94 -7.98 -3.18 7.97
CA PHE A 94 -8.53 -3.34 6.62
C PHE A 94 -7.75 -4.34 5.77
N SER A 95 -6.69 -4.91 6.33
CA SER A 95 -6.01 -6.06 5.74
C SER A 95 -5.38 -7.00 6.74
N ARG A 96 -5.21 -8.26 6.34
CA ARG A 96 -4.52 -9.28 7.14
C ARG A 96 -3.05 -8.95 7.36
N VAL A 97 -2.40 -8.40 6.35
CA VAL A 97 -1.03 -7.89 6.44
C VAL A 97 -0.99 -6.48 5.87
N LEU A 98 -0.39 -5.55 6.62
CA LEU A 98 -0.03 -4.22 6.15
C LEU A 98 1.48 -4.06 6.24
N SER A 99 2.12 -3.73 5.13
CA SER A 99 3.54 -3.39 5.03
C SER A 99 3.69 -1.92 4.68
N ILE A 100 4.30 -1.14 5.56
CA ILE A 100 4.51 0.30 5.37
C ILE A 100 6.00 0.60 5.35
N GLU A 101 6.49 1.18 4.26
CA GLU A 101 7.80 1.80 4.20
C GLU A 101 7.75 3.22 4.79
N HIS A 102 8.76 3.58 5.59
CA HIS A 102 8.83 4.87 6.27
C HIS A 102 10.27 5.24 6.64
N SER A 103 10.49 6.47 7.10
CA SER A 103 11.78 6.87 7.64
C SER A 103 12.00 6.23 9.01
N ILE A 104 13.25 5.86 9.34
CA ILE A 104 13.60 5.42 10.71
C ILE A 104 13.28 6.46 11.80
N LYS A 105 13.04 7.71 11.41
CA LYS A 105 12.66 8.81 12.32
C LYS A 105 11.16 8.86 12.61
N ASP A 106 10.33 8.19 11.81
CA ASP A 106 8.90 8.15 12.02
C ASP A 106 8.58 7.27 13.24
N ALA A 107 7.80 7.82 14.17
CA ALA A 107 7.33 7.11 15.35
C ALA A 107 6.10 6.28 14.97
N MET A 108 6.32 5.05 14.52
CA MET A 108 5.25 4.11 14.21
C MET A 108 4.52 3.66 15.49
N PRO A 109 3.21 3.38 15.43
CA PRO A 109 2.51 2.79 16.55
C PRO A 109 3.06 1.40 16.89
N ASP A 110 2.80 0.97 18.11
CA ASP A 110 3.10 -0.37 18.61
C ASP A 110 2.32 -1.48 17.89
N GLY A 111 2.73 -2.73 18.11
CA GLY A 111 2.14 -3.91 17.47
C GLY A 111 2.73 -4.23 16.08
N GLY A 112 3.51 -3.32 15.50
CA GLY A 112 4.23 -3.55 14.26
C GLY A 112 5.58 -4.26 14.45
N HIS A 113 5.95 -5.14 13.53
CA HIS A 113 7.30 -5.69 13.43
C HIS A 113 8.14 -4.89 12.43
N THR A 114 9.15 -4.16 12.91
CA THR A 114 9.97 -3.27 12.07
C THR A 114 11.28 -3.91 11.63
N ARG A 115 11.62 -3.78 10.34
CA ARG A 115 12.93 -4.08 9.75
C ARG A 115 13.57 -2.78 9.27
N LYS A 116 14.86 -2.57 9.57
CA LYS A 116 15.58 -1.32 9.23
C LYS A 116 16.64 -1.57 8.16
N TYR A 117 16.73 -0.65 7.20
CA TYR A 117 17.64 -0.66 6.07
C TYR A 117 18.21 0.75 5.86
N GLY A 118 19.35 1.04 6.51
CA GLY A 118 19.93 2.38 6.47
C GLY A 118 19.00 3.43 7.09
N SER A 119 18.61 4.44 6.30
CA SER A 119 17.66 5.49 6.70
C SER A 119 16.18 5.11 6.56
N THR A 120 15.90 3.96 5.97
CA THR A 120 14.57 3.44 5.67
C THR A 120 14.20 2.34 6.65
N ALA A 121 12.93 2.24 7.00
CA ALA A 121 12.36 1.15 7.77
C ALA A 121 11.09 0.64 7.09
N ILE A 122 10.84 -0.66 7.23
CA ILE A 122 9.59 -1.29 6.83
C ILE A 122 8.95 -1.87 8.08
N THR A 123 7.73 -1.44 8.40
CA THR A 123 6.96 -1.96 9.53
C THR A 123 5.79 -2.80 9.02
N PHE A 124 5.68 -4.01 9.57
CA PHE A 124 4.63 -4.96 9.23
C PHE A 124 3.62 -5.05 10.37
N PHE A 125 2.35 -4.82 10.07
CA PHE A 125 1.22 -5.09 10.96
C PHE A 125 0.45 -6.33 10.48
N ARG A 126 -0.12 -7.08 11.41
CA ARG A 126 -0.89 -8.31 11.12
C ARG A 126 -2.15 -8.34 11.98
N SER A 127 -3.32 -8.59 11.38
CA SER A 127 -4.52 -8.86 12.18
C SER A 127 -4.39 -10.26 12.80
N GLU A 128 -4.88 -10.43 14.03
CA GLU A 128 -5.01 -11.75 14.63
C GLU A 128 -6.14 -12.50 13.88
N GLU A 129 -5.96 -13.80 13.63
CA GLU A 129 -7.02 -14.69 13.11
C GLU A 129 -8.17 -14.85 14.11
#